data_AF-A0A964DAI0-F1
#
_entry.id   AF-A0A964DAI0-F1
#
_cell.length_a   1.000
_cell.length_b   1.000
_cell.length_c   1.000
_cell.angle_alpha   90.00
_cell.angle_beta   90.00
_cell.angle_gamma   90.00
#
_symmetry.space_group_name_H-M   'P 1'
#
loop_
_entity.id
_entity.type
_entity.pdbx_description
1 polymer ?
#
loop_
_entity_poly.entity_id
_entity_poly.type
_entity_poly.pdbx_seq_one_letter_code
_entity_poly.pdbx_strand_id
1 'polypeptide(L)'
;MRYFFLFLVALFLSGGVAVAHVSPEVFASKNMSAVKTTELTSVQLTNTNNSVEVDGVIFETVVPNQVVSIPENMPDIKTPWRVGIRITNKTSVPIRFNKYHLTPEFIGFNDKALFMDDFALSLIPLTERDFPLVPPGKSFTVFWEGEFYWNENRLLFGAYERSRGRSLSFGTFTPGTYDVRLTYENANTEISYVNLKNGQRRQLKGIVKGLFSTPWVEIKLVSS
;
A
#
# COMPACT_ATOMS: atom_id res chain seq x y z
N MET A 1 -32.02 -27.04 -9.76
CA MET A 1 -30.56 -27.19 -9.63
C MET A 1 -30.23 -27.72 -8.24
N ARG A 2 -30.31 -29.04 -8.07
CA ARG A 2 -29.86 -29.80 -6.90
C ARG A 2 -28.64 -30.60 -7.38
N TYR A 3 -27.71 -30.96 -6.50
CA TYR A 3 -26.42 -31.64 -6.79
C TYR A 3 -25.19 -30.76 -7.03
N PHE A 4 -24.89 -29.83 -6.11
CA PHE A 4 -23.53 -29.27 -5.99
C PHE A 4 -22.90 -29.42 -4.58
N PHE A 5 -23.63 -30.03 -3.63
CA PHE A 5 -23.24 -30.08 -2.21
C PHE A 5 -22.55 -31.38 -1.75
N LEU A 6 -22.24 -32.31 -2.65
CA LEU A 6 -21.76 -33.66 -2.28
C LEU A 6 -20.28 -33.95 -2.54
N PHE A 7 -19.48 -32.99 -3.01
CA PHE A 7 -18.06 -33.23 -3.31
C PHE A 7 -17.09 -32.88 -2.18
N LEU A 8 -17.55 -32.32 -1.05
CA LEU A 8 -16.68 -31.83 0.03
C LEU A 8 -16.57 -32.75 1.25
N VAL A 9 -17.26 -33.89 1.27
CA VAL A 9 -17.29 -34.79 2.46
C VAL A 9 -16.39 -36.03 2.30
N ALA A 10 -15.84 -36.30 1.11
CA ALA A 10 -15.08 -37.53 0.86
C ALA A 10 -13.54 -37.40 1.03
N LEU A 11 -13.03 -36.38 1.73
CA LEU A 11 -11.58 -36.15 1.89
C LEU A 11 -11.08 -36.23 3.35
N PHE A 12 -11.85 -36.86 4.25
CA PHE A 12 -11.51 -36.96 5.68
C PHE A 12 -11.08 -38.35 6.17
N LEU A 13 -10.83 -39.34 5.31
CA LEU A 13 -10.51 -40.70 5.75
C LEU A 13 -9.29 -41.30 5.05
N SER A 14 -8.11 -40.70 5.20
CA SER A 14 -6.83 -41.42 5.32
C SER A 14 -5.66 -40.43 5.40
N GLY A 15 -5.18 -40.17 6.61
CA GLY A 15 -3.94 -39.41 6.79
C GLY A 15 -3.67 -39.17 8.26
N GLY A 16 -2.86 -40.04 8.88
CA GLY A 16 -2.34 -39.79 10.22
C GLY A 16 -1.50 -38.52 10.20
N VAL A 17 -1.98 -37.48 10.87
CA VAL A 17 -1.24 -36.23 11.07
C VAL A 17 -0.57 -36.33 12.43
N ALA A 18 0.77 -36.39 12.42
CA ALA A 18 1.55 -36.11 13.61
C ALA A 18 1.22 -34.68 14.06
N VAL A 19 0.68 -34.55 15.28
CA VAL A 19 0.39 -33.26 15.90
C VAL A 19 1.72 -32.65 16.31
N ALA A 20 2.36 -31.92 15.39
CA ALA A 20 3.36 -30.95 15.75
C ALA A 20 2.63 -29.80 16.44
N HIS A 21 2.85 -29.67 17.74
CA HIS A 21 2.34 -28.58 18.56
C HIS A 21 3.01 -27.29 18.10
N VAL A 22 2.41 -26.60 17.13
CA VAL A 22 2.79 -25.23 16.78
C VAL A 22 2.18 -24.32 17.83
N SER A 23 3.03 -23.69 18.63
CA SER A 23 2.64 -22.69 19.62
C SER A 23 1.95 -21.52 18.90
N PRO A 24 0.75 -21.08 19.34
CA PRO A 24 0.15 -19.85 18.84
C PRO A 24 0.92 -18.65 19.42
N GLU A 25 2.05 -18.32 18.82
CA GLU A 25 2.66 -17.00 19.00
C GLU A 25 1.81 -15.96 18.26
N VAL A 26 0.82 -15.46 18.99
CA VAL A 26 0.49 -14.03 19.11
C VAL A 26 0.91 -13.18 17.89
N PHE A 27 0.01 -13.02 16.92
CA PHE A 27 0.02 -11.85 16.04
C PHE A 27 -0.35 -10.63 16.90
N ALA A 28 0.62 -10.14 17.68
CA ALA A 28 0.55 -8.83 18.28
C ALA A 28 0.66 -7.83 17.14
N SER A 29 -0.50 -7.38 16.64
CA SER A 29 -0.61 -6.14 15.90
C SER A 29 0.10 -5.06 16.73
N LYS A 30 1.23 -4.59 16.19
CA LYS A 30 1.97 -3.46 16.74
C LYS A 30 1.02 -2.27 16.67
N ASN A 31 0.42 -1.92 17.79
CA ASN A 31 -0.22 -0.63 17.99
C ASN A 31 0.87 0.43 17.78
N MET A 32 1.03 0.85 16.53
CA MET A 32 1.95 1.90 16.14
C MET A 32 1.27 3.20 16.55
N SER A 33 1.36 3.53 17.84
CA SER A 33 1.26 4.92 18.27
C SER A 33 2.17 5.71 17.34
N ALA A 34 1.64 6.76 16.73
CA ALA A 34 2.38 7.71 15.93
C ALA A 34 3.46 8.37 16.81
N VAL A 35 4.53 7.65 17.08
CA VAL A 35 5.75 8.17 17.68
C VAL A 35 6.39 8.99 16.58
N LYS A 36 6.40 10.30 16.79
CA LYS A 36 7.13 11.27 16.00
C LYS A 36 8.63 11.02 16.21
N THR A 37 9.18 9.99 15.55
CA THR A 37 10.59 9.60 15.69
C THR A 37 11.47 10.59 14.93
N THR A 38 12.20 11.42 15.67
CA THR A 38 13.20 12.38 15.20
C THR A 38 14.54 11.72 14.88
N GLU A 39 14.55 10.77 13.94
CA GLU A 39 15.74 10.41 13.16
C GLU A 39 15.42 10.64 11.67
N LEU A 40 15.17 11.91 11.33
CA LEU A 40 14.95 12.34 9.95
C LEU A 40 16.27 12.80 9.37
N THR A 41 16.78 12.04 8.39
CA THR A 41 17.68 12.52 7.34
C THR A 41 17.20 13.89 6.86
N SER A 42 18.08 14.84 6.54
CA SER A 42 17.70 16.24 6.25
C SER A 42 16.64 16.33 5.14
N VAL A 43 15.38 16.50 5.54
CA VAL A 43 14.26 16.62 4.63
C VAL A 43 14.10 18.08 4.25
N GLN A 44 14.26 18.41 2.97
CA GLN A 44 13.92 19.74 2.44
C GLN A 44 12.50 19.71 1.86
N LEU A 45 11.66 20.63 2.35
CA LEU A 45 10.36 20.94 1.75
C LEU A 45 10.59 21.84 0.54
N THR A 46 10.07 21.44 -0.61
CA THR A 46 10.10 22.26 -1.85
C THR A 46 8.94 23.26 -1.87
N ASN A 47 9.04 24.33 -2.67
CA ASN A 47 8.01 25.38 -2.81
C ASN A 47 6.60 24.90 -3.27
N THR A 48 6.47 23.64 -3.69
CA THR A 48 5.19 22.96 -3.86
C THR A 48 4.85 22.22 -2.56
N ASN A 49 3.78 22.64 -1.88
CA ASN A 49 3.35 22.14 -0.56
C ASN A 49 3.10 20.62 -0.46
N ASN A 50 3.17 19.88 -1.56
CA ASN A 50 2.81 18.46 -1.64
C ASN A 50 4.01 17.54 -1.91
N SER A 51 5.25 18.06 -1.84
CA SER A 51 6.44 17.25 -2.09
C SER A 51 7.55 17.37 -1.06
N VAL A 52 8.34 16.30 -0.98
CA VAL A 52 9.47 16.12 -0.08
C VAL A 52 10.69 15.69 -0.88
N GLU A 53 11.87 16.28 -0.64
CA GLU A 53 13.12 15.89 -1.27
C GLU A 53 14.02 15.12 -0.30
N VAL A 54 14.50 13.95 -0.73
CA VAL A 54 15.44 13.09 0.00
C VAL A 54 16.53 12.64 -0.97
N ASP A 55 17.79 12.96 -0.67
CA ASP A 55 18.97 12.56 -1.45
C ASP A 55 18.86 12.85 -2.96
N GLY A 56 18.29 14.01 -3.33
CA GLY A 56 18.10 14.39 -4.73
C GLY A 56 16.96 13.63 -5.42
N VAL A 57 16.04 13.05 -4.67
CA VAL A 57 14.82 12.43 -5.20
C VAL A 57 13.61 13.14 -4.58
N ILE A 58 12.73 13.66 -5.42
CA ILE A 58 11.51 14.35 -5.00
C ILE A 58 10.35 13.38 -5.02
N PHE A 59 9.59 13.34 -3.93
CA PHE A 59 8.40 12.53 -3.74
C PHE A 59 7.19 13.44 -3.55
N GLU A 60 6.18 13.32 -4.41
CA GLU A 60 4.97 14.15 -4.40
C GLU A 60 3.73 13.27 -4.25
N THR A 61 2.82 13.62 -3.35
CA THR A 61 1.51 12.94 -3.29
C THR A 61 0.63 13.39 -4.45
N VAL A 62 0.05 12.44 -5.16
CA VAL A 62 -0.85 12.67 -6.29
C VAL A 62 -2.21 12.08 -5.96
N VAL A 63 -3.20 12.94 -5.79
CA VAL A 63 -4.61 12.56 -5.62
C VAL A 63 -5.40 13.08 -6.84
N PRO A 64 -5.76 12.22 -7.81
CA PRO A 64 -6.44 12.68 -9.02
C PRO A 64 -7.83 13.27 -8.78
N ASN A 65 -8.55 12.76 -7.77
CA ASN A 65 -9.87 13.23 -7.37
C ASN A 65 -9.85 13.53 -5.87
N GLN A 66 -9.82 14.80 -5.50
CA GLN A 66 -9.86 15.20 -4.09
C GLN A 66 -11.27 15.15 -3.51
N VAL A 67 -12.31 15.23 -4.34
CA VAL A 67 -13.70 15.03 -3.90
C VAL A 67 -14.15 13.64 -4.33
N VAL A 68 -14.62 12.84 -3.38
CA VAL A 68 -15.04 11.45 -3.60
C VAL A 68 -16.47 11.28 -3.12
N SER A 69 -17.33 10.78 -4.00
CA SER A 69 -18.70 10.42 -3.64
C SER A 69 -18.71 9.09 -2.88
N ILE A 70 -19.30 9.09 -1.70
CA ILE A 70 -19.55 7.88 -0.92
C ILE A 70 -20.60 7.05 -1.66
N PRO A 71 -20.37 5.75 -1.90
CA PRO A 71 -21.38 4.90 -2.52
C PRO A 71 -22.63 4.80 -1.64
N GLU A 72 -23.79 4.55 -2.23
CA GLU A 72 -24.98 4.17 -1.46
C GLU A 72 -24.70 2.93 -0.59
N ASN A 73 -25.32 2.84 0.59
CA ASN A 73 -25.14 1.70 1.50
C ASN A 73 -25.91 0.47 1.01
N MET A 74 -25.43 -0.09 -0.10
CA MET A 74 -25.94 -1.31 -0.71
C MET A 74 -24.78 -2.28 -0.97
N PRO A 75 -25.05 -3.60 -0.89
CA PRO A 75 -24.11 -4.59 -1.39
C PRO A 75 -23.72 -4.29 -2.83
N ASP A 76 -22.45 -4.54 -3.16
CA ASP A 76 -21.88 -4.44 -4.51
C ASP A 76 -21.72 -3.04 -5.13
N ILE A 77 -22.23 -1.97 -4.48
CA ILE A 77 -21.96 -0.59 -4.91
C ILE A 77 -20.63 -0.12 -4.32
N LYS A 78 -19.74 0.35 -5.20
CA LYS A 78 -18.40 0.80 -4.85
C LYS A 78 -18.02 2.06 -5.60
N THR A 79 -17.26 2.93 -4.95
CA THR A 79 -16.69 4.12 -5.61
C THR A 79 -15.19 3.94 -5.79
N PRO A 80 -14.67 3.81 -7.03
CA PRO A 80 -13.24 3.67 -7.25
C PRO A 80 -12.52 4.97 -6.86
N TRP A 81 -11.40 4.82 -6.17
CA TRP A 81 -10.55 5.93 -5.80
C TRP A 81 -9.07 5.52 -5.78
N ARG A 82 -8.17 6.48 -6.03
CA ARG A 82 -6.75 6.20 -6.08
C ARG A 82 -5.92 7.33 -5.51
N VAL A 83 -4.84 6.97 -4.85
CA VAL A 83 -3.79 7.87 -4.35
C VAL A 83 -2.45 7.35 -4.81
N GLY A 84 -1.57 8.23 -5.25
CA GLY A 84 -0.29 7.86 -5.83
C GLY A 84 0.85 8.73 -5.36
N ILE A 85 2.05 8.31 -5.70
CA ILE A 85 3.27 9.07 -5.50
C ILE A 85 3.90 9.34 -6.86
N ARG A 86 4.25 10.59 -7.12
CA ARG A 86 5.13 10.97 -8.22
C ARG A 86 6.55 11.09 -7.67
N ILE A 87 7.44 10.34 -8.28
CA ILE A 87 8.87 10.29 -7.93
C ILE A 87 9.62 10.98 -9.04
N THR A 88 10.41 12.00 -8.72
CA THR A 88 11.27 12.72 -9.68
C THR A 88 12.72 12.55 -9.27
N ASN A 89 13.51 11.94 -10.16
CA ASN A 89 14.93 11.73 -9.92
C ASN A 89 15.72 13.00 -10.33
N LYS A 90 16.24 13.75 -9.36
CA LYS A 90 17.14 14.90 -9.59
C LYS A 90 18.62 14.52 -9.55
N THR A 91 18.95 13.27 -9.25
CA THR A 91 20.33 12.79 -9.22
C THR A 91 20.89 12.60 -10.64
N SER A 92 22.20 12.41 -10.75
CA SER A 92 22.89 12.10 -12.01
C SER A 92 22.83 10.63 -12.41
N VAL A 93 22.31 9.74 -11.55
CA VAL A 93 22.27 8.29 -11.78
C VAL A 93 20.83 7.78 -11.81
N PRO A 94 20.50 6.75 -12.62
CA PRO A 94 19.17 6.13 -12.56
C PRO A 94 18.89 5.52 -11.18
N ILE A 95 17.66 5.68 -10.69
CA ILE A 95 17.19 5.07 -9.43
C ILE A 95 16.11 4.04 -9.72
N ARG A 96 15.94 3.07 -8.83
CA ARG A 96 14.82 2.12 -8.86
C ARG A 96 13.93 2.29 -7.65
N PHE A 97 12.63 2.16 -7.85
CA PHE A 97 11.66 2.33 -6.78
C PHE A 97 10.92 1.02 -6.50
N ASN A 98 10.85 0.60 -5.25
CA ASN A 98 10.08 -0.58 -4.86
C ASN A 98 8.68 -0.16 -4.34
N LYS A 99 7.66 -0.25 -5.19
CA LYS A 99 6.30 0.19 -4.83
C LYS A 99 5.69 -0.52 -3.62
N TYR A 100 6.19 -1.71 -3.25
CA TYR A 100 5.63 -2.49 -2.15
C TYR A 100 5.99 -1.96 -0.76
N HIS A 101 6.94 -1.04 -0.70
CA HIS A 101 7.30 -0.32 0.52
C HIS A 101 6.53 0.99 0.70
N LEU A 102 5.59 1.27 -0.20
CA LEU A 102 4.71 2.42 -0.13
C LEU A 102 3.45 2.03 0.64
N THR A 103 3.04 2.81 1.63
CA THR A 103 1.81 2.58 2.40
C THR A 103 1.01 3.88 2.47
N PRO A 104 -0.27 3.90 2.05
CA PRO A 104 -1.14 5.04 2.27
C PRO A 104 -1.50 5.16 3.75
N GLU A 105 -1.55 6.40 4.22
CA GLU A 105 -1.98 6.74 5.57
C GLU A 105 -3.11 7.77 5.48
N PHE A 106 -4.11 7.63 6.35
CA PHE A 106 -5.24 8.53 6.44
C PHE A 106 -5.39 9.09 7.84
N ILE A 107 -5.69 10.39 7.93
CA ILE A 107 -6.09 11.08 9.15
C ILE A 107 -7.47 11.69 8.94
N GLY A 108 -8.39 11.45 9.89
CA GLY A 108 -9.72 12.08 9.89
C GLY A 108 -9.79 13.36 10.73
N PHE A 109 -11.00 13.93 10.82
CA PHE A 109 -11.35 15.22 11.46
C PHE A 109 -10.86 15.46 12.91
N ASN A 110 -10.26 14.48 13.59
CA ASN A 110 -9.75 14.62 14.97
C ASN A 110 -8.27 14.22 15.10
N ASP A 111 -7.48 14.34 14.02
CA ASP A 111 -6.09 13.87 13.95
C ASP A 111 -5.92 12.37 14.26
N LYS A 112 -7.03 11.62 14.22
CA LYS A 112 -7.04 10.19 14.51
C LYS A 112 -6.67 9.44 13.24
N ALA A 113 -5.54 8.75 13.29
CA ALA A 113 -5.15 7.80 12.26
C ALA A 113 -6.26 6.75 12.10
N LEU A 114 -6.65 6.50 10.84
CA LEU A 114 -7.56 5.41 10.54
C LEU A 114 -6.83 4.08 10.67
N PHE A 115 -7.52 3.09 11.25
CA PHE A 115 -6.96 1.76 11.42
C PHE A 115 -6.75 1.12 10.04
N MET A 116 -5.52 0.64 9.81
CA MET A 116 -5.15 -0.15 8.65
C MET A 116 -5.13 -1.62 9.04
N ASP A 117 -5.96 -2.42 8.39
CA ASP A 117 -5.79 -3.86 8.34
C ASP A 117 -4.93 -4.21 7.12
N ASP A 118 -3.88 -4.99 7.32
CA ASP A 118 -2.93 -5.39 6.27
C ASP A 118 -2.85 -6.91 6.22
N PHE A 119 -3.26 -7.46 5.09
CA PHE A 119 -3.30 -8.89 4.88
C PHE A 119 -2.58 -9.27 3.59
N ALA A 120 -1.63 -10.21 3.70
CA ALA A 120 -0.85 -10.71 2.57
C ALA A 120 -1.14 -12.20 2.34
N LEU A 121 -1.77 -12.52 1.19
CA LEU A 121 -2.23 -13.87 0.86
C LEU A 121 -1.21 -14.73 0.13
N SER A 122 -0.22 -14.15 -0.55
CA SER A 122 0.72 -14.95 -1.35
C SER A 122 2.02 -14.22 -1.68
N LEU A 123 3.15 -14.91 -1.54
CA LEU A 123 4.45 -14.44 -2.00
C LEU A 123 4.58 -14.69 -3.51
N ILE A 124 3.85 -13.93 -4.33
CA ILE A 124 4.13 -13.88 -5.77
C ILE A 124 5.60 -13.44 -5.93
N PRO A 125 6.42 -14.19 -6.68
CA PRO A 125 7.83 -13.85 -6.85
C PRO A 125 7.97 -12.46 -7.46
N LEU A 126 8.85 -11.66 -6.86
CA LEU A 126 9.24 -10.37 -7.42
C LEU A 126 9.84 -10.52 -8.80
N THR A 127 9.51 -9.60 -9.69
CA THR A 127 10.04 -9.49 -11.05
C THR A 127 10.68 -8.13 -11.23
N GLU A 128 11.49 -7.95 -12.28
CA GLU A 128 12.12 -6.64 -12.54
C GLU A 128 11.10 -5.51 -12.76
N ARG A 129 9.90 -5.84 -13.26
CA ARG A 129 8.82 -4.89 -13.54
C ARG A 129 8.27 -4.23 -12.28
N ASP A 130 8.49 -4.87 -11.13
CA ASP A 130 8.07 -4.35 -9.84
C ASP A 130 8.97 -3.22 -9.32
N PHE A 131 10.10 -2.97 -10.00
CA PHE A 131 11.10 -1.99 -9.64
C PHE A 131 11.33 -0.99 -10.78
N PRO A 132 10.35 -0.12 -11.08
CA PRO A 132 10.47 0.87 -12.13
C PRO A 132 11.78 1.67 -12.01
N LEU A 133 12.49 1.75 -13.13
CA LEU A 133 13.72 2.54 -13.28
C LEU A 133 13.32 3.98 -13.63
N VAL A 134 13.79 4.95 -12.85
CA VAL A 134 13.56 6.38 -13.06
C VAL A 134 14.88 7.02 -13.50
N PRO A 135 15.04 7.37 -14.79
CA PRO A 135 16.26 8.02 -15.28
C PRO A 135 16.48 9.41 -14.65
N PRO A 136 17.73 9.93 -14.68
CA PRO A 136 18.03 11.30 -14.29
C PRO A 136 17.13 12.33 -14.96
N GLY A 137 16.60 13.27 -14.17
CA GLY A 137 15.70 14.33 -14.61
C GLY A 137 14.31 13.87 -15.04
N LYS A 138 13.97 12.59 -14.87
CA LYS A 138 12.65 12.05 -15.21
C LYS A 138 11.79 11.81 -13.98
N SER A 139 10.49 11.71 -14.23
CA SER A 139 9.49 11.40 -13.22
C SER A 139 8.72 10.13 -13.56
N PHE A 140 8.29 9.42 -12.54
CA PHE A 140 7.43 8.25 -12.63
C PHE A 140 6.31 8.37 -11.59
N THR A 141 5.09 7.93 -11.91
CA THR A 141 3.96 7.96 -10.98
C THR A 141 3.42 6.55 -10.80
N VAL A 142 3.23 6.14 -9.54
CA VAL A 142 2.56 4.88 -9.18
C VAL A 142 1.35 5.20 -8.31
N PHE A 143 0.25 4.48 -8.53
CA PHE A 143 -1.00 4.64 -7.81
C PHE A 143 -1.32 3.38 -7.00
N TRP A 144 -1.83 3.59 -5.80
CA TRP A 144 -2.68 2.64 -5.09
C TRP A 144 -4.08 2.75 -5.66
N GLU A 145 -4.54 1.67 -6.29
CA GLU A 145 -5.90 1.54 -6.81
C GLU A 145 -6.77 0.88 -5.74
N GLY A 146 -7.85 1.55 -5.36
CA GLY A 146 -8.78 1.04 -4.37
C GLY A 146 -10.20 1.53 -4.61
N GLU A 147 -11.04 1.25 -3.64
CA GLU A 147 -12.47 1.52 -3.71
C GLU A 147 -13.02 1.78 -2.31
N PHE A 148 -13.93 2.75 -2.23
CA PHE A 148 -14.79 2.92 -1.07
C PHE A 148 -15.99 1.98 -1.21
N TYR A 149 -16.32 1.26 -0.13
CA TYR A 149 -17.43 0.32 -0.09
C TYR A 149 -17.99 0.17 1.32
N TRP A 150 -19.23 -0.31 1.42
CA TRP A 150 -19.86 -0.60 2.70
C TRP A 150 -19.66 -2.06 3.12
N ASN A 151 -19.31 -2.27 4.39
CA ASN A 151 -19.29 -3.59 5.02
C ASN A 151 -19.85 -3.48 6.44
N GLU A 152 -20.90 -4.22 6.76
CA GLU A 152 -21.57 -4.18 8.08
C GLU A 152 -21.87 -2.74 8.56
N ASN A 153 -22.44 -1.91 7.69
CA ASN A 153 -22.73 -0.48 7.95
C ASN A 153 -21.50 0.39 8.28
N ARG A 154 -20.30 -0.05 7.90
CA ARG A 154 -19.07 0.75 7.98
C ARG A 154 -18.58 1.06 6.57
N LEU A 155 -18.31 2.34 6.32
CA LEU A 155 -17.62 2.74 5.09
C LEU A 155 -16.13 2.45 5.26
N LEU A 156 -15.62 1.63 4.35
CA LEU A 156 -14.23 1.20 4.28
C LEU A 156 -13.60 1.68 2.97
N PHE A 157 -12.29 1.85 2.98
CA PHE A 157 -11.48 1.97 1.77
C PHE A 157 -10.62 0.72 1.65
N GLY A 158 -10.80 -0.05 0.59
CA GLY A 158 -10.00 -1.23 0.29
C GLY A 158 -9.11 -0.98 -0.90
N ALA A 159 -7.83 -1.37 -0.81
CA ALA A 159 -6.90 -1.36 -1.93
C ALA A 159 -6.26 -2.74 -2.08
N TYR A 160 -6.35 -3.32 -3.28
CA TYR A 160 -5.80 -4.65 -3.56
C TYR A 160 -4.62 -4.56 -4.51
N GLU A 161 -3.42 -4.85 -4.01
CA GLU A 161 -2.23 -4.96 -4.83
C GLU A 161 -2.13 -6.38 -5.38
N ARG A 162 -2.66 -6.56 -6.60
CA ARG A 162 -2.73 -7.84 -7.31
C ARG A 162 -1.39 -8.55 -7.39
N SER A 163 -0.30 -7.82 -7.58
CA SER A 163 1.01 -8.42 -7.82
C SER A 163 1.66 -9.04 -6.58
N ARG A 164 1.09 -8.85 -5.38
CA ARG A 164 1.54 -9.51 -4.14
C ARG A 164 0.42 -10.14 -3.31
N GLY A 165 -0.80 -10.13 -3.81
CA GLY A 165 -1.96 -10.52 -3.01
C GLY A 165 -2.03 -9.78 -1.67
N ARG A 166 -1.54 -8.54 -1.63
CA ARG A 166 -1.62 -7.67 -0.44
C ARG A 166 -2.92 -6.89 -0.54
N SER A 167 -3.74 -6.98 0.50
CA SER A 167 -4.96 -6.23 0.65
C SER A 167 -4.79 -5.28 1.81
N LEU A 168 -5.00 -4.00 1.56
CA LEU A 168 -5.11 -2.97 2.59
C LEU A 168 -6.59 -2.63 2.78
N SER A 169 -7.02 -2.51 4.03
CA SER A 169 -8.35 -2.02 4.36
C SER A 169 -8.26 -0.94 5.43
N PHE A 170 -8.87 0.20 5.18
CA PHE A 170 -8.95 1.33 6.09
C PHE A 170 -10.40 1.53 6.50
N GLY A 171 -10.66 1.76 7.79
CA GLY A 171 -12.02 1.66 8.31
C GLY A 171 -12.57 2.86 9.07
N THR A 172 -13.90 2.92 9.10
CA THR A 172 -14.77 3.89 9.78
C THR A 172 -14.73 5.31 9.20
N PHE A 173 -14.81 5.40 7.87
CA PHE A 173 -15.02 6.68 7.20
C PHE A 173 -16.47 7.18 7.38
N THR A 174 -16.63 8.49 7.36
CA THR A 174 -17.91 9.22 7.34
C THR A 174 -17.78 10.36 6.33
N PRO A 175 -18.88 10.97 5.86
CA PRO A 175 -18.78 12.22 5.09
C PRO A 175 -17.96 13.26 5.86
N GLY A 176 -17.02 13.93 5.19
CA GLY A 176 -16.10 14.85 5.85
C GLY A 176 -14.78 15.06 5.11
N THR A 177 -13.88 15.80 5.75
CA THR A 177 -12.53 16.06 5.26
C THR A 177 -11.54 15.11 5.91
N TYR A 178 -10.61 14.61 5.10
CA TYR A 178 -9.54 13.70 5.51
C TYR A 178 -8.24 14.16 4.88
N ASP A 179 -7.13 13.89 5.56
CA ASP A 179 -5.81 14.03 4.99
C ASP A 179 -5.26 12.66 4.62
N VAL A 180 -4.66 12.58 3.44
CA VAL A 180 -3.95 11.39 2.97
C VAL A 180 -2.49 11.71 2.69
N ARG A 181 -1.59 10.78 3.03
CA ARG A 181 -0.20 10.80 2.59
C ARG A 181 0.27 9.41 2.23
N LEU A 182 1.48 9.32 1.71
CA LEU A 182 2.14 8.06 1.44
C LEU A 182 3.47 8.01 2.20
N THR A 183 3.69 6.91 2.91
CA THR A 183 4.96 6.63 3.59
C THR A 183 5.70 5.56 2.83
N TYR A 184 6.99 5.81 2.60
CA TYR A 184 7.92 4.87 2.00
C TYR A 184 8.88 4.37 3.07
N GLU A 185 8.99 3.05 3.23
CA GLU A 185 9.91 2.42 4.17
C GLU A 185 10.66 1.27 3.51
N ASN A 186 11.90 1.50 3.11
CA ASN A 186 12.77 0.47 2.57
C ASN A 186 14.17 0.55 3.18
N ALA A 187 14.62 -0.54 3.80
CA ALA A 187 15.95 -0.64 4.38
C ALA A 187 17.03 -1.09 3.38
N ASN A 188 16.64 -1.65 2.22
CA ASN A 188 17.53 -2.36 1.32
C ASN A 188 17.79 -1.58 0.02
N THR A 189 19.06 -1.41 -0.35
CA THR A 189 19.46 -0.84 -1.65
C THR A 189 19.51 -1.88 -2.77
N GLU A 190 19.39 -3.15 -2.41
CA GLU A 190 19.42 -4.30 -3.31
C GLU A 190 18.27 -5.26 -3.01
N ILE A 191 17.74 -5.93 -4.03
CA ILE A 191 16.70 -6.96 -3.84
C ILE A 191 16.85 -8.10 -4.83
N SER A 192 16.46 -9.29 -4.37
CA SER A 192 16.38 -10.48 -5.23
C SER A 192 15.07 -10.48 -6.01
N TYR A 193 15.13 -10.78 -7.31
CA TYR A 193 13.95 -10.97 -8.14
C TYR A 193 14.10 -12.22 -9.04
N VAL A 194 12.98 -12.77 -9.50
CA VAL A 194 12.92 -13.87 -10.46
C VAL A 194 12.81 -13.33 -11.87
N ASN A 195 13.74 -13.72 -12.74
CA ASN A 195 13.63 -13.44 -14.16
C ASN A 195 12.60 -14.38 -14.80
N LEU A 196 11.47 -13.82 -15.24
CA LEU A 196 10.38 -14.61 -15.82
C LEU A 196 10.77 -15.40 -17.09
N LYS A 197 11.84 -15.02 -17.80
CA LYS A 197 12.25 -15.72 -19.02
C LYS A 197 12.93 -17.06 -18.74
N ASN A 198 13.64 -17.18 -17.63
CA ASN A 198 14.48 -18.35 -17.35
C ASN A 198 14.38 -18.88 -15.91
N GLY A 199 13.51 -18.28 -15.08
CA GLY A 199 13.30 -18.67 -13.68
C GLY A 199 14.47 -18.35 -12.73
N GLN A 200 15.56 -17.77 -13.23
CA GLN A 200 16.74 -17.51 -12.40
C GLN A 200 16.51 -16.34 -11.46
N ARG A 201 17.00 -16.49 -10.22
CA ARG A 201 17.11 -15.37 -9.28
C ARG A 201 18.24 -14.44 -9.71
N ARG A 202 17.96 -13.15 -9.71
CA ARG A 202 18.92 -12.07 -10.00
C ARG A 202 18.87 -11.04 -8.89
N GLN A 203 19.96 -10.28 -8.75
CA GLN A 203 20.00 -9.12 -7.87
C GLN A 203 19.74 -7.86 -8.67
N LEU A 204 18.92 -6.99 -8.10
CA LEU A 204 18.70 -5.63 -8.59
C LEU A 204 19.33 -4.66 -7.61
N LYS A 205 20.05 -3.65 -8.11
CA LYS A 205 20.74 -2.63 -7.33
C LYS A 205 20.17 -1.25 -7.59
N GLY A 206 20.53 -0.29 -6.74
CA GLY A 206 20.13 1.11 -6.88
C GLY A 206 18.67 1.37 -6.51
N ILE A 207 18.13 0.55 -5.60
CA ILE A 207 16.79 0.76 -5.06
C ILE A 207 16.87 1.90 -4.04
N VAL A 208 15.93 2.85 -4.14
CA VAL A 208 15.77 3.93 -3.15
C VAL A 208 15.66 3.31 -1.76
N LYS A 209 16.55 3.72 -0.85
CA LYS A 209 16.51 3.36 0.57
C LYS A 209 16.04 4.58 1.36
N GLY A 210 15.28 4.34 2.42
CA GLY A 210 14.88 5.41 3.34
C GLY A 210 13.57 5.13 4.05
N LEU A 211 13.31 5.95 5.05
CA LEU A 211 12.02 6.09 5.72
C LEU A 211 11.59 7.55 5.58
N PHE A 212 10.55 7.81 4.79
CA PHE A 212 10.03 9.17 4.61
C PHE A 212 8.54 9.13 4.28
N SER A 213 7.85 10.22 4.62
CA SER A 213 6.45 10.42 4.27
C SER A 213 6.32 11.65 3.39
N THR A 214 5.45 11.57 2.39
CA THR A 214 5.04 12.75 1.64
C THR A 214 4.22 13.70 2.53
N PRO A 215 4.09 14.99 2.15
CA PRO A 215 3.14 15.88 2.82
C PRO A 215 1.70 15.37 2.76
N TRP A 216 0.87 15.86 3.68
CA TRP A 216 -0.56 15.58 3.72
C TRP A 216 -1.28 16.29 2.57
N VAL A 217 -2.21 15.59 1.94
CA VAL A 217 -3.11 16.14 0.92
C VAL A 217 -4.54 15.95 1.38
N GLU A 218 -5.29 17.04 1.39
CA GLU A 218 -6.70 17.04 1.75
C GLU A 218 -7.54 16.33 0.68
N ILE A 219 -8.49 15.52 1.15
CA ILE A 219 -9.57 14.91 0.39
C ILE A 219 -10.91 15.12 1.12
N LYS A 220 -12.00 15.15 0.36
CA LYS A 220 -13.36 15.32 0.86
C LYS A 220 -14.25 14.17 0.43
N LEU A 221 -14.83 13.49 1.41
CA LEU A 221 -15.86 12.48 1.19
C LEU A 221 -17.23 13.15 1.28
N VAL A 222 -18.03 13.04 0.22
CA VAL A 222 -19.38 13.62 0.15
C VAL A 222 -20.40 12.52 -0.05
N SER A 223 -21.55 12.62 0.61
CA SER A 223 -22.68 11.73 0.30
C SER A 223 -23.11 11.93 -1.15
N SER A 224 -23.36 10.81 -1.85
CA SER A 224 -24.04 10.79 -3.15
C SER A 224 -25.46 11.33 -3.05
#